data_AF-A0A6V7H1P7-F1
#
_entry.id   AF-A0A6V7H1P7-F1
#
_cell.length_a   1.000
_cell.length_b   1.000
_cell.length_c   1.000
_cell.angle_alpha   90.00
_cell.angle_beta   90.00
_cell.angle_gamma   90.00
#
_symmetry.space_group_name_H-M   'P 1'
#
loop_
_entity.id
_entity.type
_entity.pdbx_description
1 polymer ?
#
loop_
_entity_poly.entity_id
_entity_poly.type
_entity_poly.pdbx_seq_one_letter_code
_entity_poly.pdbx_strand_id
1 'polypeptide(L)'
;MDVIRDEDRRRRLRVLEERIKDPRSITNIDCLLDTVQALVADCDHPSVKHDSVAQDICKMRMRTDDFTLIKVIGRGSFGEVQLVRHKSTQKVYAMKLLSKFEMIKRSDSAFFWEERDIMAHANSQWIVQLHFAFQDQKYLYMVMDYMPGGDLVNLMSNYDVPEKWAKFYCAEVVLALDAIHLMGFVHRDVKPDNMLLDKYGHLKLADFGTCMRMDV
;
A
#
# COMPACT_ATOMS: atom_id res chain seq x y z
N MET A 1 -34.86 -4.10 5.10
CA MET A 1 -35.12 -3.15 3.99
C MET A 1 -36.58 -3.16 3.51
N ASP A 2 -37.40 -4.14 3.89
CA ASP A 2 -38.79 -4.31 3.41
C ASP A 2 -39.83 -3.30 3.95
N VAL A 3 -39.41 -2.35 4.78
CA VAL A 3 -40.34 -1.38 5.43
C VAL A 3 -40.34 0.00 4.74
N ILE A 4 -39.43 0.26 3.79
CA ILE A 4 -39.36 1.56 3.12
C ILE A 4 -40.39 1.62 1.99
N ARG A 5 -41.52 2.31 2.19
CA ARG A 5 -42.59 2.43 1.19
C ARG A 5 -42.24 3.33 -0.01
N ASP A 6 -41.28 4.22 0.16
CA ASP A 6 -40.75 5.11 -0.88
C ASP A 6 -39.79 4.33 -1.82
N GLU A 7 -40.23 4.08 -3.04
CA GLU A 7 -39.47 3.31 -4.03
C GLU A 7 -38.20 4.01 -4.51
N ASP A 8 -38.22 5.35 -4.65
CA ASP A 8 -37.04 6.12 -5.05
C ASP A 8 -35.97 6.05 -3.96
N ARG A 9 -36.36 6.27 -2.70
CA ARG A 9 -35.45 6.12 -1.56
C ARG A 9 -34.87 4.71 -1.48
N ARG A 10 -35.69 3.68 -1.69
CA ARG A 10 -35.23 2.28 -1.69
C ARG A 10 -34.24 2.01 -2.83
N ARG A 11 -34.45 2.61 -4.01
CA ARG A 11 -33.49 2.53 -5.12
C ARG A 11 -32.17 3.19 -4.76
N ARG A 12 -32.18 4.43 -4.24
CA ARG A 12 -30.96 5.15 -3.84
C ARG A 12 -30.17 4.43 -2.76
N LEU A 13 -30.85 3.83 -1.77
CA LEU A 13 -30.19 3.04 -0.72
C LEU A 13 -29.51 1.78 -1.26
N ARG A 14 -30.15 1.08 -2.21
CA ARG A 14 -29.51 -0.09 -2.87
C ARG A 14 -28.23 0.30 -3.60
N VAL A 15 -28.25 1.39 -4.37
CA VAL A 15 -27.05 1.90 -5.05
C VAL A 15 -25.96 2.27 -4.04
N LEU A 16 -26.33 2.89 -2.91
CA LEU A 16 -25.36 3.24 -1.87
C LEU A 16 -24.74 1.99 -1.24
N GLU A 17 -25.55 0.98 -0.92
CA GLU A 17 -25.05 -0.28 -0.36
C GLU A 17 -24.12 -1.04 -1.31
N GLU A 18 -24.44 -1.07 -2.61
CA GLU A 18 -23.56 -1.64 -3.63
C GLU A 18 -22.20 -0.93 -3.65
N ARG A 19 -22.20 0.42 -3.61
CA ARG A 19 -20.97 1.22 -3.57
C ARG A 19 -20.17 1.06 -2.28
N ILE A 20 -20.82 0.79 -1.15
CA ILE A 20 -20.14 0.56 0.14
C ILE A 20 -19.45 -0.81 0.16
N LYS A 21 -20.04 -1.80 -0.52
CA LYS A 21 -19.51 -3.17 -0.60
C LYS A 21 -18.42 -3.36 -1.65
N ASP A 22 -18.37 -2.52 -2.68
CA ASP A 22 -17.33 -2.57 -3.70
C ASP A 22 -15.98 -2.07 -3.16
N PRO A 23 -14.93 -2.93 -3.05
CA PRO A 23 -13.64 -2.51 -2.52
C PRO A 23 -12.91 -1.47 -3.40
N ARG A 24 -13.27 -1.34 -4.68
CA ARG A 24 -12.67 -0.34 -5.59
C ARG A 24 -13.38 1.01 -5.55
N SER A 25 -14.53 1.07 -4.89
CA SER A 25 -15.29 2.31 -4.74
C SER A 25 -14.62 3.25 -3.77
N ILE A 26 -14.57 4.54 -4.11
CA ILE A 26 -14.10 5.61 -3.20
C ILE A 26 -14.98 5.77 -1.96
N THR A 27 -16.20 5.22 -1.97
CA THR A 27 -17.14 5.22 -0.83
C THR A 27 -17.27 3.85 -0.20
N ASN A 28 -16.27 2.97 -0.37
CA ASN A 28 -16.25 1.69 0.32
C ASN A 28 -16.22 1.88 1.85
N ILE A 29 -16.48 0.80 2.60
CA ILE A 29 -16.54 0.87 4.06
C ILE A 29 -15.24 1.39 4.69
N ASP A 30 -14.07 1.01 4.19
CA ASP A 30 -12.78 1.44 4.73
C ASP A 30 -12.54 2.94 4.53
N CYS A 31 -12.88 3.48 3.37
CA CYS A 31 -12.81 4.90 3.07
C CYS A 31 -13.77 5.71 3.95
N LEU A 32 -14.98 5.19 4.22
CA LEU A 32 -15.90 5.85 5.15
C LEU A 32 -15.35 5.86 6.57
N LEU A 33 -14.78 4.75 7.04
CA LEU A 33 -14.18 4.68 8.37
C LEU A 33 -12.89 5.54 8.48
N ASP A 34 -12.17 5.74 7.38
CA ASP A 34 -11.04 6.68 7.32
C ASP A 34 -11.50 8.11 7.58
N THR A 35 -12.67 8.52 7.07
CA THR A 35 -13.22 9.86 7.36
C THR A 35 -13.56 10.04 8.84
N VAL A 36 -14.05 8.99 9.51
CA VAL A 36 -14.34 9.02 10.96
C VAL A 36 -13.03 9.14 11.74
N GLN A 37 -12.01 8.36 11.38
CA GLN A 37 -10.71 8.39 12.03
C GLN A 37 -10.00 9.73 11.84
N ALA A 38 -10.06 10.31 10.63
CA ALA A 38 -9.53 11.64 10.34
C ALA A 38 -10.25 12.72 11.15
N LEU A 39 -11.59 12.70 11.20
CA LEU A 39 -12.36 13.64 11.99
C LEU A 39 -12.00 13.59 13.47
N VAL A 40 -11.85 12.38 14.03
CA VAL A 40 -11.40 12.21 15.43
C VAL A 40 -10.00 12.79 15.62
N ALA A 41 -9.06 12.48 14.71
CA ALA A 41 -7.67 12.94 14.83
C ALA A 41 -7.53 14.47 14.69
N ASP A 42 -8.29 15.10 13.80
CA ASP A 42 -8.25 16.54 13.56
C ASP A 42 -9.02 17.34 14.62
N CYS A 43 -9.98 16.71 15.30
CA CYS A 43 -10.77 17.31 16.37
C CYS A 43 -10.29 16.91 17.77
N ASP A 44 -9.10 16.31 17.91
CA ASP A 44 -8.50 15.90 19.19
C ASP A 44 -8.05 17.11 20.02
N HIS A 45 -9.05 17.80 20.58
CA HIS A 45 -8.89 18.97 21.42
C HIS A 45 -9.58 18.73 22.76
N PRO A 46 -8.99 19.13 23.90
CA PRO A 46 -9.57 18.89 25.24
C PRO A 46 -11.01 19.40 25.42
N SER A 47 -11.41 20.39 24.62
CA SER A 47 -12.75 20.99 24.62
C SER A 47 -13.76 20.26 23.73
N VAL A 48 -13.31 19.32 22.89
CA VAL A 48 -14.15 18.53 21.99
C VAL A 48 -14.30 17.14 22.58
N LYS A 49 -15.52 16.80 23.02
CA LYS A 49 -15.83 15.43 23.44
C LYS A 49 -16.02 14.56 22.21
N HIS A 50 -15.11 13.62 22.00
CA HIS A 50 -15.33 12.58 21.00
C HIS A 50 -16.47 11.65 21.43
N ASP A 51 -17.32 11.29 20.48
CA ASP A 51 -18.33 10.25 20.70
C ASP A 51 -17.65 8.90 20.95
N SER A 52 -18.17 8.14 21.92
CA SER A 52 -17.79 6.76 22.24
C SER A 52 -17.67 5.87 21.00
N VAL A 53 -18.60 6.02 20.04
CA VAL A 53 -18.64 5.22 18.81
C VAL A 53 -17.40 5.44 17.95
N ALA A 54 -16.95 6.68 17.80
CA ALA A 54 -15.80 6.99 16.97
C ALA A 54 -14.50 6.45 17.57
N GLN A 55 -14.37 6.51 18.90
CA GLN A 55 -13.25 5.89 19.61
C GLN A 55 -13.23 4.38 19.45
N ASP A 56 -14.39 3.73 19.55
CA ASP A 56 -14.49 2.28 19.41
C ASP A 56 -14.20 1.82 17.97
N ILE A 57 -14.69 2.54 16.96
CA ILE A 57 -14.30 2.34 15.55
C ILE A 57 -12.78 2.37 15.43
N CYS A 58 -12.15 3.45 15.92
CA CYS A 58 -10.70 3.59 15.84
C CYS A 58 -9.99 2.41 16.50
N LYS A 59 -10.45 1.93 17.68
CA LYS A 59 -9.83 0.81 18.41
C LYS A 59 -9.92 -0.53 17.66
N MET A 60 -10.98 -0.72 16.88
CA MET A 60 -11.18 -1.95 16.10
C MET A 60 -10.42 -1.97 14.76
N ARG A 61 -9.91 -0.82 14.30
CA ARG A 61 -9.09 -0.77 13.08
C ARG A 61 -7.68 -1.30 13.32
N MET A 62 -7.05 -1.75 12.24
CA MET A 62 -5.65 -2.18 12.24
C MET A 62 -4.72 -1.05 12.68
N ARG A 63 -3.74 -1.38 13.52
CA ARG A 63 -2.79 -0.44 14.13
C ARG A 63 -1.38 -1.01 14.11
N THR A 64 -0.39 -0.15 14.31
CA THR A 64 1.00 -0.56 14.47
C THR A 64 1.20 -1.55 15.62
N ASP A 65 0.39 -1.46 16.67
CA ASP A 65 0.41 -2.38 17.80
C ASP A 65 0.04 -3.83 17.44
N ASP A 66 -0.53 -4.08 16.26
CA ASP A 66 -0.77 -5.44 15.75
C ASP A 66 0.51 -6.11 15.23
N PHE A 67 1.61 -5.36 15.16
CA PHE A 67 2.88 -5.79 14.61
C PHE A 67 4.02 -5.67 15.63
N THR A 68 4.97 -6.59 15.55
CA THR A 68 6.25 -6.51 16.27
C THR A 68 7.33 -6.13 15.27
N LEU A 69 8.01 -5.00 15.54
CA LEU A 69 9.19 -4.59 14.77
C LEU A 69 10.33 -5.59 14.97
N ILE A 70 10.89 -6.09 13.86
CA ILE A 70 12.09 -6.92 13.85
C ILE A 70 13.32 -6.05 13.55
N LYS A 71 13.30 -5.32 12.44
CA LYS A 71 14.44 -4.53 11.96
C LYS A 71 14.01 -3.44 10.97
N VAL A 72 14.67 -2.30 10.96
CA VAL A 72 14.56 -1.33 9.83
C VAL A 72 15.42 -1.82 8.67
N ILE A 73 14.80 -2.02 7.49
CA ILE A 73 15.44 -2.60 6.30
C ILE A 73 15.64 -1.61 5.15
N GLY A 74 15.01 -0.43 5.20
CA GLY A 74 15.22 0.62 4.21
C GLY A 74 14.84 1.99 4.76
N ARG A 75 15.43 3.05 4.20
CA ARG A 75 15.09 4.45 4.50
C ARG A 75 14.92 5.20 3.18
N GLY A 76 13.81 5.91 3.05
CA GLY A 76 13.47 6.71 1.87
C GLY A 76 13.24 8.17 2.22
N SER A 77 12.94 8.98 1.21
CA SER A 77 12.78 10.43 1.36
C SER A 77 11.61 10.83 2.27
N PHE A 78 10.59 9.98 2.38
CA PHE A 78 9.34 10.23 3.10
C PHE A 78 9.15 9.33 4.33
N GLY A 79 10.11 8.45 4.64
CA GLY A 79 10.00 7.54 5.78
C GLY A 79 10.94 6.35 5.70
N GLU A 80 10.49 5.20 6.20
CA GLU A 80 11.31 4.00 6.30
C GLU A 80 10.52 2.73 6.03
N VAL A 81 11.24 1.65 5.71
CA VAL A 81 10.70 0.31 5.53
C VAL A 81 11.17 -0.57 6.67
N GLN A 82 10.23 -1.19 7.36
CA GLN A 82 10.45 -2.02 8.53
C GLN A 82 10.11 -3.48 8.24
N LEU A 83 11.00 -4.40 8.58
CA LEU A 83 10.68 -5.81 8.70
C LEU A 83 9.87 -6.02 9.98
N VAL A 84 8.64 -6.51 9.84
CA VAL A 84 7.70 -6.68 10.95
C VAL A 84 7.11 -8.07 10.98
N ARG A 85 6.64 -8.49 12.16
CA ARG A 85 5.87 -9.72 12.35
C ARG A 85 4.47 -9.39 12.85
N HIS A 86 3.45 -9.83 12.14
CA HIS A 86 2.07 -9.69 12.61
C HIS A 86 1.83 -10.60 13.82
N LYS A 87 1.36 -10.03 14.94
CA LYS A 87 1.32 -10.73 16.24
C LYS A 87 0.37 -11.93 16.26
N SER A 88 -0.80 -11.82 15.63
CA SER A 88 -1.79 -12.91 15.66
C SER A 88 -1.47 -14.04 14.69
N THR A 89 -0.99 -13.72 13.48
CA THR A 89 -0.73 -14.74 12.43
C THR A 89 0.72 -15.20 12.37
N GLN A 90 1.63 -14.54 13.10
CA GLN A 90 3.08 -14.77 13.09
C GLN A 90 3.77 -14.61 11.72
N LYS A 91 3.03 -14.16 10.70
CA LYS A 91 3.56 -13.88 9.35
C LYS A 91 4.49 -12.67 9.38
N VAL A 92 5.54 -12.73 8.56
CA VAL A 92 6.55 -11.67 8.41
C VAL A 92 6.25 -10.87 7.16
N TYR A 93 6.36 -9.55 7.27
CA TYR A 93 6.08 -8.58 6.19
C TYR A 93 7.13 -7.48 6.17
N ALA A 94 7.22 -6.78 5.04
CA ALA A 94 7.82 -5.46 5.00
C ALA A 94 6.71 -4.41 5.17
N MET A 95 6.93 -3.42 6.03
CA MET A 95 5.98 -2.34 6.30
C MET A 95 6.62 -1.01 5.93
N LYS A 96 6.12 -0.36 4.88
CA LYS A 96 6.56 0.97 4.45
C LYS A 96 5.76 2.02 5.21
N LEU A 97 6.47 2.92 5.89
CA LEU A 97 5.91 4.06 6.63
C LEU A 97 6.14 5.33 5.81
N LEU A 98 5.07 6.10 5.60
CA LEU A 98 5.13 7.37 4.88
C LEU A 98 4.64 8.50 5.79
N SER A 99 5.50 9.48 6.06
CA SER A 99 5.21 10.62 6.93
C SER A 99 4.22 11.58 6.29
N LYS A 100 3.02 11.71 6.88
CA LYS A 100 2.00 12.66 6.43
C LYS A 100 2.52 14.10 6.45
N PHE A 101 3.30 14.44 7.48
CA PHE A 101 3.89 15.77 7.62
C PHE A 101 4.84 16.11 6.47
N GLU A 102 5.77 15.20 6.13
CA GLU A 102 6.72 15.44 5.04
C GLU A 102 6.02 15.52 3.68
N MET A 103 4.97 14.71 3.46
CA MET A 103 4.18 14.75 2.24
C MET A 103 3.44 16.08 2.06
N ILE A 104 2.80 16.58 3.12
CA ILE A 104 2.11 17.89 3.10
C ILE A 104 3.12 19.02 2.86
N LYS A 105 4.25 19.00 3.57
CA LYS A 105 5.29 20.03 3.48
C LYS A 105 5.87 20.18 2.08
N ARG A 106 6.00 19.08 1.33
CA ARG A 106 6.60 19.07 -0.02
C ARG A 106 5.60 19.24 -1.17
N SER A 107 4.30 19.36 -0.88
CA SER A 107 3.21 19.43 -1.90
C SER A 107 3.11 18.19 -2.82
N ASP A 108 3.74 17.08 -2.44
CA ASP A 108 3.83 15.84 -3.23
C ASP A 108 2.86 14.76 -2.71
N SER A 109 1.56 15.08 -2.67
CA SER A 109 0.56 14.25 -1.98
C SER A 109 -0.23 13.28 -2.86
N ALA A 110 0.04 13.15 -4.16
CA ALA A 110 -0.79 12.32 -5.04
C ALA A 110 -0.23 10.92 -5.36
N PHE A 111 1.06 10.68 -5.13
CA PHE A 111 1.78 9.52 -5.64
C PHE A 111 1.41 8.18 -4.99
N PHE A 112 0.94 8.20 -3.75
CA PHE A 112 0.68 6.98 -2.98
C PHE A 112 -0.62 6.27 -3.38
N TRP A 113 -1.57 6.96 -4.02
CA TRP A 113 -2.81 6.33 -4.50
C TRP A 113 -2.51 5.30 -5.57
N GLU A 114 -1.73 5.69 -6.58
CA GLU A 114 -1.33 4.77 -7.64
C GLU A 114 -0.41 3.67 -7.12
N GLU A 115 0.52 3.99 -6.22
CA GLU A 115 1.38 2.96 -5.60
C GLU A 115 0.54 1.90 -4.87
N ARG A 116 -0.43 2.34 -4.04
CA ARG A 116 -1.34 1.45 -3.34
C ARG A 116 -2.18 0.63 -4.31
N ASP A 117 -2.79 1.27 -5.31
CA ASP A 117 -3.73 0.62 -6.22
C ASP A 117 -3.02 -0.40 -7.11
N ILE A 118 -1.80 -0.09 -7.58
CA ILE A 118 -0.94 -1.03 -8.32
C ILE A 118 -0.66 -2.26 -7.45
N MET A 119 -0.11 -2.08 -6.24
CA MET A 119 0.26 -3.22 -5.39
C MET A 119 -0.95 -4.00 -4.85
N ALA A 120 -2.09 -3.36 -4.66
CA ALA A 120 -3.32 -4.00 -4.19
C ALA A 120 -4.00 -4.84 -5.28
N HIS A 121 -3.87 -4.43 -6.55
CA HIS A 121 -4.69 -4.98 -7.64
C HIS A 121 -3.91 -5.61 -8.79
N ALA A 122 -2.58 -5.57 -8.79
CA ALA A 122 -1.77 -6.16 -9.85
C ALA A 122 -2.01 -7.66 -10.07
N ASN A 123 -2.33 -8.41 -9.01
CA ASN A 123 -2.48 -9.88 -9.04
C ASN A 123 -1.43 -10.56 -9.94
N SER A 124 -0.17 -10.16 -9.76
CA SER A 124 0.94 -10.53 -10.65
C SER A 124 2.10 -11.05 -9.82
N GLN A 125 2.73 -12.12 -10.29
CA GLN A 125 3.93 -12.66 -9.65
C GLN A 125 5.13 -11.72 -9.75
N TRP A 126 5.07 -10.71 -10.62
CA TRP A 126 6.17 -9.77 -10.87
C TRP A 126 6.10 -8.48 -10.04
N ILE A 127 5.02 -8.28 -9.27
CA ILE A 127 4.79 -7.09 -8.47
C ILE A 127 4.80 -7.50 -6.98
N VAL A 128 5.40 -6.66 -6.14
CA VAL A 128 5.30 -6.81 -4.68
C VAL A 128 3.84 -6.61 -4.25
N GLN A 129 3.27 -7.60 -3.57
CA GLN A 129 1.86 -7.56 -3.17
C GLN A 129 1.67 -6.70 -1.92
N LEU A 130 0.64 -5.85 -1.94
CA LEU A 130 0.12 -5.19 -0.75
C LEU A 130 -0.91 -6.08 -0.06
N HIS A 131 -0.74 -6.31 1.24
CA HIS A 131 -1.67 -7.08 2.08
C HIS A 131 -2.60 -6.17 2.86
N PHE A 132 -2.06 -5.10 3.44
CA PHE A 132 -2.83 -4.14 4.24
C PHE A 132 -2.35 -2.72 3.97
N ALA A 133 -3.29 -1.78 3.95
CA ALA A 133 -3.01 -0.35 4.04
C ALA A 133 -3.83 0.24 5.19
N PHE A 134 -3.16 0.96 6.09
CA PHE A 134 -3.81 1.65 7.21
C PHE A 134 -3.05 2.92 7.55
N GLN A 135 -3.56 3.69 8.50
CA GLN A 135 -3.00 4.99 8.85
C GLN A 135 -3.19 5.31 10.33
N ASP A 136 -2.32 6.17 10.86
CA ASP A 136 -2.52 6.84 12.14
C ASP A 136 -2.43 8.37 11.95
N GLN A 137 -2.30 9.14 13.03
CA GLN A 137 -2.21 10.60 12.95
C GLN A 137 -0.94 11.08 12.21
N LYS A 138 0.14 10.29 12.19
CA LYS A 138 1.47 10.71 11.73
C LYS A 138 1.87 10.06 10.40
N TYR A 139 1.46 8.83 10.15
CA TYR A 139 1.95 8.02 9.03
C TYR A 139 0.83 7.31 8.27
N LEU A 140 1.12 7.04 6.99
CA LEU A 140 0.48 5.97 6.22
C LEU A 140 1.35 4.72 6.31
N TYR A 141 0.71 3.56 6.40
CA TYR A 141 1.36 2.25 6.50
C TYR A 141 0.94 1.37 5.35
N MET A 142 1.92 0.80 4.65
CA MET A 142 1.70 -0.21 3.61
C MET A 142 2.42 -1.49 4.02
N VAL A 143 1.65 -2.54 4.32
CA VAL A 143 2.16 -3.85 4.70
C VAL A 143 2.19 -4.73 3.45
N MET A 144 3.40 -5.07 3.03
CA MET A 144 3.69 -5.71 1.75
C MET A 144 4.52 -6.98 1.93
N ASP A 145 4.66 -7.76 0.86
CA ASP A 145 5.55 -8.94 0.85
C ASP A 145 6.96 -8.56 1.34
N TYR A 146 7.51 -9.39 2.22
CA TYR A 146 8.93 -9.30 2.55
C TYR A 146 9.76 -10.01 1.49
N MET A 147 10.74 -9.30 0.94
CA MET A 147 11.65 -9.76 -0.11
C MET A 147 13.03 -10.05 0.51
N PRO A 148 13.31 -11.29 0.96
CA PRO A 148 14.52 -11.60 1.72
C PRO A 148 15.79 -11.62 0.88
N GLY A 149 15.70 -11.71 -0.44
CA GLY A 149 16.86 -11.71 -1.33
C GLY A 149 17.51 -10.34 -1.52
N GLY A 150 16.89 -9.27 -0.99
CA GLY A 150 17.37 -7.90 -1.17
C GLY A 150 17.09 -7.36 -2.57
N ASP A 151 17.80 -6.31 -2.95
CA ASP A 151 17.73 -5.68 -4.28
C ASP A 151 18.86 -6.15 -5.21
N LEU A 152 18.74 -5.82 -6.50
CA LEU A 152 19.78 -6.12 -7.47
C LEU A 152 21.05 -5.27 -7.28
N VAL A 153 21.00 -4.13 -6.60
CA VAL A 153 22.22 -3.35 -6.26
C VAL A 153 23.13 -4.18 -5.36
N ASN A 154 22.55 -4.80 -4.33
CA ASN A 154 23.26 -5.68 -3.42
C ASN A 154 23.77 -6.94 -4.14
N LEU A 155 23.01 -7.49 -5.09
CA LEU A 155 23.49 -8.62 -5.89
C LEU A 155 24.72 -8.23 -6.72
N MET A 156 24.67 -7.12 -7.46
CA MET A 156 25.78 -6.67 -8.30
C MET A 156 27.01 -6.22 -7.49
N SER A 157 26.81 -5.78 -6.25
CA SER A 157 27.93 -5.37 -5.37
C SER A 157 28.69 -6.57 -4.79
N ASN A 158 28.02 -7.72 -4.66
CA ASN A 158 28.60 -8.92 -4.05
C ASN A 158 29.08 -9.96 -5.07
N TYR A 159 28.65 -9.85 -6.33
CA TYR A 159 28.94 -10.84 -7.37
C TYR A 159 29.27 -10.18 -8.70
N ASP A 160 30.27 -10.72 -9.40
CA ASP A 160 30.41 -10.49 -10.83
C ASP A 160 29.26 -11.18 -11.56
N VAL A 161 28.48 -10.40 -12.31
CA VAL A 161 27.27 -10.89 -12.98
C VAL A 161 27.61 -11.41 -14.38
N PRO A 162 27.64 -12.74 -14.61
CA PRO A 162 27.88 -13.28 -15.94
C PRO A 162 26.68 -13.00 -16.86
N GLU A 163 26.92 -13.02 -18.17
CA GLU A 163 25.88 -12.77 -19.18
C GLU A 163 24.64 -13.66 -19.01
N LYS A 164 24.81 -14.91 -18.56
CA LYS A 164 23.70 -15.82 -18.28
C LYS A 164 22.75 -15.28 -17.20
N TRP A 165 23.27 -14.65 -16.15
CA TRP A 165 22.48 -14.05 -15.08
C TRP A 165 21.85 -12.74 -15.54
N ALA A 166 22.61 -11.92 -16.28
CA ALA A 166 22.08 -10.71 -16.87
C ALA A 166 20.88 -11.01 -17.78
N LYS A 167 20.96 -12.03 -18.65
CA LYS A 167 19.83 -12.49 -19.48
C LYS A 167 18.62 -12.91 -18.65
N PHE A 168 18.85 -13.64 -17.56
CA PHE A 168 17.78 -14.10 -16.67
C PHE A 168 17.05 -12.91 -16.03
N TYR A 169 17.77 -12.02 -15.34
CA TYR A 169 17.13 -10.88 -14.67
C TYR A 169 16.55 -9.87 -15.65
N CYS A 170 17.19 -9.62 -16.81
CA CYS A 170 16.60 -8.77 -17.84
C CYS A 170 15.28 -9.33 -18.36
N ALA A 171 15.15 -10.65 -18.56
CA ALA A 171 13.89 -11.25 -18.98
C ALA A 171 12.79 -11.06 -17.94
N GLU A 172 13.09 -11.24 -16.64
CA GLU A 172 12.12 -11.00 -15.58
C GLU A 172 11.72 -9.53 -15.45
N VAL A 173 12.68 -8.60 -15.59
CA VAL A 173 12.39 -7.15 -15.64
C VAL A 173 11.43 -6.83 -16.79
N VAL A 174 11.66 -7.39 -17.99
CA VAL A 174 10.78 -7.17 -19.14
C VAL A 174 9.36 -7.66 -18.86
N LEU A 175 9.20 -8.85 -18.28
CA LEU A 175 7.88 -9.39 -17.91
C LEU A 175 7.21 -8.59 -16.80
N ALA A 176 7.98 -8.07 -15.85
CA ALA A 176 7.47 -7.20 -14.80
C ALA A 176 6.98 -5.86 -15.35
N LEU A 177 7.71 -5.27 -16.29
CA LEU A 177 7.29 -4.03 -16.96
C LEU A 177 6.08 -4.24 -17.85
N ASP A 178 6.01 -5.35 -18.58
CA ASP A 178 4.83 -5.73 -19.36
C ASP A 178 3.58 -5.82 -18.46
N ALA A 179 3.70 -6.42 -17.28
CA ALA A 179 2.60 -6.47 -16.32
C ALA A 179 2.12 -5.07 -15.89
N ILE A 180 3.03 -4.13 -15.61
CA ILE A 180 2.68 -2.74 -15.26
C ILE A 180 2.03 -2.02 -16.45
N HIS A 181 2.56 -2.20 -17.66
CA HIS A 181 2.04 -1.58 -18.86
C HIS A 181 0.63 -2.09 -19.20
N LEU A 182 0.36 -3.38 -19.04
CA LEU A 182 -0.97 -3.97 -19.22
C LEU A 182 -2.00 -3.45 -18.20
N MET A 183 -1.55 -3.00 -17.03
CA MET A 183 -2.39 -2.30 -16.05
C MET A 183 -2.66 -0.84 -16.43
N GLY A 184 -2.07 -0.33 -17.50
CA GLY A 184 -2.24 1.04 -17.95
C GLY A 184 -1.30 2.04 -17.28
N PHE A 185 -0.17 1.60 -16.72
CA PHE A 185 0.78 2.46 -16.04
C PHE A 185 2.16 2.46 -16.70
N VAL A 186 2.93 3.53 -16.51
CA VAL A 186 4.37 3.59 -16.81
C VAL A 186 5.12 3.80 -15.49
N HIS A 187 6.14 2.98 -15.22
CA HIS A 187 6.87 3.03 -13.93
C HIS A 187 7.72 4.30 -13.75
N ARG A 188 8.41 4.76 -14.80
CA ARG A 188 9.26 5.97 -14.83
C ARG A 188 10.49 6.02 -13.90
N ASP A 189 10.73 5.02 -13.06
CA ASP A 189 11.92 4.93 -12.18
C ASP A 189 12.44 3.48 -12.08
N VAL A 190 12.68 2.86 -13.24
CA VAL A 190 13.16 1.48 -13.33
C VAL A 190 14.66 1.47 -13.08
N LYS A 191 15.07 0.92 -11.93
CA LYS A 191 16.46 0.82 -11.51
C LYS A 191 16.68 -0.39 -10.59
N PRO A 192 17.92 -0.86 -10.42
CA PRO A 192 18.22 -2.05 -9.63
C PRO A 192 17.77 -1.97 -8.15
N ASP A 193 17.67 -0.77 -7.57
CA ASP A 193 17.16 -0.54 -6.22
C ASP A 193 15.69 -0.97 -6.07
N ASN A 194 14.91 -0.84 -7.15
CA ASN A 194 13.47 -1.14 -7.20
C ASN A 194 13.20 -2.58 -7.67
N MET A 195 14.25 -3.39 -7.88
CA MET A 195 14.19 -4.77 -8.35
C MET A 195 14.54 -5.71 -7.19
N LEU A 196 13.51 -6.18 -6.48
CA LEU A 196 13.66 -7.00 -5.28
C LEU A 196 13.62 -8.49 -5.60
N LEU A 197 14.35 -9.28 -4.82
CA LEU A 197 14.45 -10.73 -4.98
C LEU A 197 13.70 -11.48 -3.87
N ASP A 198 12.86 -12.42 -4.28
CA ASP A 198 12.09 -13.25 -3.35
C ASP A 198 12.98 -14.33 -2.69
N LYS A 199 12.36 -15.21 -1.89
CA LYS A 199 13.07 -16.32 -1.22
C LYS A 199 13.68 -17.36 -2.16
N TYR A 200 13.30 -17.35 -3.44
CA TYR A 200 13.80 -18.25 -4.47
C TYR A 200 14.77 -17.54 -5.43
N GLY A 201 14.97 -16.23 -5.27
CA GLY A 201 15.84 -15.41 -6.12
C GLY A 201 15.16 -14.88 -7.38
N HIS A 202 13.83 -14.91 -7.46
CA HIS A 202 13.05 -14.34 -8.56
C HIS A 202 12.69 -12.87 -8.31
N LEU A 203 12.66 -12.09 -9.38
CA LEU A 203 12.44 -10.66 -9.34
C LEU A 203 10.97 -10.28 -9.12
N LYS A 204 10.76 -9.28 -8.26
CA LYS A 204 9.55 -8.46 -8.21
C LYS A 204 9.91 -6.99 -8.20
N LEU A 205 9.14 -6.19 -8.93
CA LEU A 205 9.25 -4.73 -8.87
C LEU A 205 8.58 -4.19 -7.61
N ALA A 206 9.19 -3.14 -7.06
CA ALA A 206 8.72 -2.38 -5.91
C ALA A 206 8.84 -0.87 -6.18
N ASP A 207 8.31 -0.06 -5.26
CA ASP A 207 8.35 1.41 -5.27
C ASP A 207 7.70 2.05 -6.51
N PHE A 208 6.37 2.09 -6.49
CA PHE A 208 5.54 2.60 -7.58
C PHE A 208 5.18 4.08 -7.43
N GLY A 209 5.81 4.82 -6.50
CA GLY A 209 5.50 6.23 -6.24
C GLY A 209 5.72 7.15 -7.45
N THR A 210 6.52 6.74 -8.43
CA THR A 210 6.72 7.50 -9.67
C THR A 210 5.82 7.01 -10.81
N CYS A 211 4.93 6.04 -10.61
CA CYS A 211 4.05 5.55 -11.66
C CYS A 211 3.10 6.65 -12.16
N MET A 212 2.72 6.57 -13.43
CA MET A 212 1.71 7.44 -14.04
C MET A 212 0.82 6.62 -14.95
N ARG A 213 -0.49 6.86 -14.86
CA ARG A 213 -1.46 6.23 -15.74
C ARG A 213 -1.27 6.74 -17.17
N MET A 214 -1.30 5.83 -18.13
CA MET A 214 -1.26 6.16 -19.55
C MET A 214 -2.63 6.70 -19.96
N ASP A 215 -2.62 7.80 -20.70
CA ASP A 215 -3.80 8.27 -21.42
C ASP A 215 -4.02 7.34 -22.62
N VAL A 216 -4.96 6.41 -22.49
CA VAL A 216 -5.40 5.50 -23.58
C VAL A 216 -6.84 5.78 -23.92
#